data_AF-A0AAY5EKR1-F1
#
_entry.id   AF-A0AAY5EKR1-F1
#
_cell.length_a   1.000
_cell.length_b   1.000
_cell.length_c   1.000
_cell.angle_alpha   90.00
_cell.angle_beta   90.00
_cell.angle_gamma   90.00
#
_symmetry.space_group_name_H-M   'P 1'
#
loop_
_entity.id
_entity.type
_entity.pdbx_description
1 polymer ?
#
loop_
_entity_poly.entity_id
_entity_poly.type
_entity_poly.pdbx_seq_one_letter_code
_entity_poly.pdbx_strand_id
1 'polypeptide(L)'
;QTFYLTNVFLHRSAGLLLQMNNPNKASWKWGPNGHGAILLVNCDCESTFRKELDSEDEEITRVSDLKDMSKMILRTRGPAVLPEGYKLSLHISRSHAESVRVFRTSGKPQEYLLFKLFQKDYPLVLNKEQLAGEVPYVGGDSQQELFVEGIRFPDKDFDGLITINLSLLEPSGQGFPETPIYTDKVMFRVAPWIMTPNTLKPVEVFVCSTSDNYDFLKAIKSLVQSSGYKLKICHEYMNRGDRWMQLEDFPYDVLLGPDFGYVTRYPVNERVSSLDSFGNLEVSPPVTVNGKKYPLGRIIIGVAFPTTAHGRNMTKVIQDFLWAQKVQEPIALYSDWLVVGHVDEFMTFVPAPDRKGFRLLLASPDAGYKLFRSLQVKGHGSAKLFQGKEEEISVDELMSNEEFRAENVYVQNCIDWNRDILKKELGLDDEDIIDLPILFKVFSEEDNRAAAYYPDMVNMLVLGKNLGIPKPFGPQVRGTCALEAEMRSLLEPLGLNCTFIDDFASYHKLLGEVHCGSNVRREPFEFRWWNLE
;
A
#
# COMPACT_ATOMS: atom_id res chain seq x y z
N GLN A 1 8.20 37.07 30.56
CA GLN A 1 7.43 35.81 30.68
C GLN A 1 7.83 34.93 29.51
N THR A 2 7.86 33.60 29.68
CA THR A 2 8.25 32.70 28.58
C THR A 2 7.15 31.67 28.41
N PHE A 3 6.42 31.78 27.31
CA PHE A 3 5.40 30.84 26.88
C PHE A 3 5.92 30.17 25.62
N TYR A 4 5.93 28.85 25.56
CA TYR A 4 6.29 28.17 24.32
C TYR A 4 5.62 26.80 24.25
N LEU A 5 5.14 26.48 23.05
CA LEU A 5 4.81 25.12 22.70
C LEU A 5 6.09 24.34 22.46
N THR A 6 6.11 23.11 22.96
CA THR A 6 7.10 22.13 22.54
C THR A 6 6.35 20.93 22.01
N ASN A 7 6.49 20.63 20.72
CA ASN A 7 6.04 19.33 20.23
C ASN A 7 6.99 18.23 20.65
N VAL A 8 6.52 16.99 20.64
CA VAL A 8 7.45 15.86 20.50
C VAL A 8 8.17 16.03 19.17
N PHE A 9 9.41 16.46 19.29
CA PHE A 9 10.30 16.72 18.17
C PHE A 9 11.07 15.43 17.90
N LEU A 10 10.95 14.90 16.69
CA LEU A 10 11.81 13.79 16.27
C LEU A 10 13.17 14.36 15.89
N HIS A 11 14.15 14.28 16.80
CA HIS A 11 15.55 14.38 16.41
C HIS A 11 15.97 13.03 15.82
N ARG A 12 16.03 12.96 14.49
CA ARG A 12 16.09 11.72 13.68
C ARG A 12 17.39 10.93 13.78
N SER A 13 18.28 11.32 14.68
CA SER A 13 19.56 10.66 14.95
C SER A 13 19.71 10.11 16.38
N ALA A 14 18.73 10.30 17.30
CA ALA A 14 18.92 9.92 18.71
C ALA A 14 17.66 9.37 19.44
N GLY A 15 16.58 9.06 18.71
CA GLY A 15 15.32 8.59 19.30
C GLY A 15 14.37 9.73 19.72
N LEU A 16 13.23 9.35 20.32
CA LEU A 16 12.20 10.28 20.82
C LEU A 16 12.78 11.17 21.93
N LEU A 17 13.27 12.36 21.58
CA LEU A 17 13.71 13.36 22.54
C LEU A 17 12.71 14.53 22.54
N LEU A 18 11.99 14.68 23.64
CA LEU A 18 11.22 15.89 23.96
C LEU A 18 12.18 17.07 24.18
N GLN A 19 12.71 17.65 23.10
CA GLN A 19 13.63 18.76 23.19
C GLN A 19 12.89 20.05 23.52
N MET A 20 13.23 20.68 24.65
CA MET A 20 12.66 21.98 25.04
C MET A 20 12.88 23.03 23.95
N ASN A 21 11.79 23.58 23.42
CA ASN A 21 11.78 24.71 22.48
C ASN A 21 12.76 24.60 21.30
N ASN A 22 12.69 23.51 20.51
CA ASN A 22 13.54 23.39 19.33
C ASN A 22 13.31 24.57 18.34
N PRO A 23 14.37 25.25 17.87
CA PRO A 23 14.24 26.44 17.01
C PRO A 23 13.59 26.15 15.64
N ASN A 24 13.62 24.89 15.19
CA ASN A 24 13.11 24.45 13.89
C ASN A 24 11.69 23.88 13.95
N LYS A 25 11.06 23.83 15.14
CA LYS A 25 9.73 23.22 15.36
C LYS A 25 8.60 23.79 14.49
N ALA A 26 8.79 25.00 13.96
CA ALA A 26 7.82 25.70 13.10
C ALA A 26 7.95 25.34 11.61
N SER A 27 8.82 24.37 11.25
CA SER A 27 9.12 24.00 9.87
C SER A 27 9.34 22.49 9.70
N TRP A 28 9.27 22.02 8.45
CA TRP A 28 9.48 20.63 8.08
C TRP A 28 10.64 20.53 7.07
N LYS A 29 11.60 19.63 7.32
CA LYS A 29 12.72 19.34 6.42
C LYS A 29 12.93 17.84 6.27
N TRP A 30 12.94 17.34 5.04
CA TRP A 30 13.23 15.96 4.68
C TRP A 30 14.70 15.57 4.90
N GLY A 31 14.98 14.27 4.86
CA GLY A 31 16.33 13.71 4.94
C GLY A 31 16.78 13.28 6.35
N PRO A 32 17.92 12.59 6.46
CA PRO A 32 18.54 12.16 7.71
C PRO A 32 18.93 13.34 8.63
N ASN A 33 19.28 14.47 8.03
CA ASN A 33 19.54 15.74 8.73
C ASN A 33 18.30 16.65 8.76
N GLY A 34 17.14 16.07 8.46
CA GLY A 34 15.84 16.73 8.47
C GLY A 34 15.30 16.94 9.89
N HIS A 35 14.19 17.67 9.99
CA HIS A 35 13.60 18.07 11.27
C HIS A 35 12.10 18.36 11.15
N GLY A 36 11.40 18.27 12.29
CA GLY A 36 9.97 18.56 12.44
C GLY A 36 9.19 17.36 13.01
N ALA A 37 7.94 17.60 13.42
CA ALA A 37 7.10 16.57 14.02
C ALA A 37 6.38 15.73 12.94
N ILE A 38 6.12 14.47 13.24
CA ILE A 38 5.32 13.55 12.41
C ILE A 38 3.96 13.38 13.09
N LEU A 39 2.92 13.18 12.30
CA LEU A 39 1.56 12.90 12.74
C LEU A 39 1.03 11.67 12.01
N LEU A 40 0.42 10.72 12.70
CA LEU A 40 -0.28 9.60 12.07
C LEU A 40 -1.73 9.98 11.77
N VAL A 41 -2.29 9.39 10.71
CA VAL A 41 -3.74 9.42 10.49
C VAL A 41 -4.34 8.35 11.39
N ASN A 42 -5.27 8.73 12.26
CA ASN A 42 -5.89 7.83 13.23
C ASN A 42 -7.02 7.01 12.57
N CYS A 43 -6.62 6.07 11.72
CA CYS A 43 -7.50 5.39 10.77
C CYS A 43 -7.76 3.92 11.13
N ASP A 44 -7.41 3.48 12.33
CA ASP A 44 -7.79 2.19 12.86
C ASP A 44 -9.04 2.31 13.74
N CYS A 45 -9.31 1.27 14.53
CA CYS A 45 -10.53 1.18 15.31
C CYS A 45 -10.26 0.43 16.62
N GLU A 46 -10.10 1.18 17.69
CA GLU A 46 -9.91 0.67 19.03
C GLU A 46 -11.17 0.03 19.60
N SER A 47 -12.35 0.41 19.10
CA SER A 47 -13.63 -0.18 19.48
C SER A 47 -13.80 -1.60 18.95
N THR A 48 -14.14 -2.53 19.84
CA THR A 48 -14.44 -3.93 19.49
C THR A 48 -15.93 -4.18 19.23
N PHE A 49 -16.79 -3.18 19.45
CA PHE A 49 -18.26 -3.34 19.40
C PHE A 49 -18.91 -2.61 18.23
N ARG A 50 -18.42 -1.41 17.90
CA ARG A 50 -18.88 -0.61 16.76
C ARG A 50 -17.66 -0.35 15.88
N LYS A 51 -17.72 -0.80 14.63
CA LYS A 51 -16.68 -0.56 13.62
C LYS A 51 -16.86 0.82 13.03
N GLU A 52 -16.09 1.76 13.52
CA GLU A 52 -16.05 3.15 13.10
C GLU A 52 -14.60 3.60 13.29
N LEU A 53 -14.07 4.42 12.39
CA LEU A 53 -12.68 4.86 12.50
C LEU A 53 -12.53 5.78 13.72
N ASP A 54 -11.44 5.67 14.46
CA ASP A 54 -11.23 6.55 15.63
C ASP A 54 -11.18 8.04 15.21
N SER A 55 -10.68 8.33 13.99
CA SER A 55 -10.73 9.66 13.37
C SER A 55 -12.14 10.20 13.05
N GLU A 56 -13.19 9.38 13.11
CA GLU A 56 -14.58 9.81 12.93
C GLU A 56 -15.25 10.20 14.26
N ASP A 57 -14.75 9.71 15.40
CA ASP A 57 -15.27 10.02 16.73
C ASP A 57 -14.56 11.24 17.33
N GLU A 58 -15.29 12.29 17.71
CA GLU A 58 -14.71 13.50 18.32
C GLU A 58 -14.36 13.33 19.81
N GLU A 59 -14.48 12.11 20.34
CA GLU A 59 -14.16 11.74 21.71
C GLU A 59 -13.10 10.64 21.78
N ILE A 60 -12.20 10.75 22.75
CA ILE A 60 -11.28 9.65 23.06
C ILE A 60 -12.02 8.64 23.93
N THR A 61 -12.38 7.50 23.36
CA THR A 61 -13.15 6.46 24.06
C THR A 61 -12.27 5.40 24.73
N ARG A 62 -11.00 5.26 24.31
CA ARG A 62 -10.04 4.30 24.88
C ARG A 62 -8.67 4.94 25.07
N VAL A 63 -7.96 4.54 26.13
CA VAL A 63 -6.60 5.04 26.41
C VAL A 63 -5.56 4.47 25.42
N SER A 64 -5.86 3.35 24.77
CA SER A 64 -5.00 2.76 23.73
C SER A 64 -4.84 3.68 22.53
N ASP A 65 -5.90 4.36 22.11
CA ASP A 65 -5.96 5.36 21.03
C ASP A 65 -4.92 6.49 21.18
N LEU A 66 -4.58 6.85 22.42
CA LEU A 66 -3.54 7.86 22.69
C LEU A 66 -2.14 7.46 22.18
N LYS A 67 -1.91 6.19 21.84
CA LYS A 67 -0.63 5.70 21.31
C LYS A 67 -0.46 6.04 19.84
N ASP A 68 -1.54 6.21 19.09
CA ASP A 68 -1.55 6.58 17.68
C ASP A 68 -1.42 8.10 17.50
N MET A 69 -1.76 8.84 18.56
CA MET A 69 -1.64 10.29 18.62
C MET A 69 -0.21 10.76 18.88
N SER A 70 0.13 11.89 18.27
CA SER A 70 1.38 12.60 18.53
C SER A 70 1.25 13.54 19.72
N LYS A 71 2.16 13.44 20.69
CA LYS A 71 2.16 14.33 21.84
C LYS A 71 2.68 15.73 21.50
N MET A 72 2.00 16.73 22.03
CA MET A 72 2.40 18.13 22.05
C MET A 72 2.38 18.61 23.50
N ILE A 73 3.37 19.40 23.93
CA ILE A 73 3.49 19.86 25.31
C ILE A 73 3.45 21.38 25.35
N LEU A 74 2.44 21.93 26.02
CA LEU A 74 2.37 23.34 26.37
C LEU A 74 3.22 23.57 27.62
N ARG A 75 4.26 24.41 27.51
CA ARG A 75 5.08 24.79 28.66
C ARG A 75 4.90 26.28 28.95
N THR A 76 4.61 26.60 30.20
CA THR A 76 4.47 27.99 30.64
C THR A 76 5.35 28.25 31.86
N ARG A 77 6.00 29.41 31.87
CA ARG A 77 6.76 29.95 33.00
C ARG A 77 6.34 31.39 33.24
N GLY A 78 5.72 31.66 34.38
CA GLY A 78 5.22 33.00 34.68
C GLY A 78 4.67 33.19 36.11
N PRO A 79 3.98 34.33 36.36
CA PRO A 79 3.36 34.63 37.65
C PRO A 79 2.29 33.60 38.05
N ALA A 80 1.81 33.62 39.30
CA ALA A 80 0.78 32.68 39.75
C ALA A 80 -0.53 32.77 38.95
N VAL A 81 -0.87 33.97 38.45
CA VAL A 81 -2.06 34.22 37.64
C VAL A 81 -1.66 35.21 36.54
N LEU A 82 -2.25 35.10 35.34
CA LEU A 82 -2.11 36.12 34.30
C LEU A 82 -2.80 37.43 34.73
N PRO A 83 -2.35 38.59 34.23
CA PRO A 83 -3.09 39.82 34.42
C PRO A 83 -4.53 39.70 33.89
N GLU A 84 -5.44 40.49 34.45
CA GLU A 84 -6.87 40.41 34.14
C GLU A 84 -7.12 40.51 32.62
N GLY A 85 -7.92 39.58 32.10
CA GLY A 85 -8.31 39.50 30.70
C GLY A 85 -7.28 38.89 29.73
N TYR A 86 -6.03 38.65 30.16
CA TYR A 86 -5.07 37.92 29.32
C TYR A 86 -5.36 36.42 29.34
N LYS A 87 -5.24 35.76 28.19
CA LYS A 87 -5.43 34.31 28.09
C LYS A 87 -4.52 33.67 27.05
N LEU A 88 -4.36 32.35 27.18
CA LEU A 88 -3.66 31.52 26.20
C LEU A 88 -4.68 30.81 25.32
N SER A 89 -4.48 30.85 24.01
CA SER A 89 -5.35 30.16 23.07
C SER A 89 -4.54 29.40 22.02
N LEU A 90 -4.91 28.13 21.82
CA LEU A 90 -4.49 27.37 20.65
C LEU A 90 -5.38 27.74 19.47
N HIS A 91 -4.82 27.81 18.27
CA HIS A 91 -5.59 28.03 17.04
C HIS A 91 -4.95 27.43 15.79
N ILE A 92 -5.80 27.14 14.82
CA ILE A 92 -5.45 26.54 13.52
C ILE A 92 -6.19 27.25 12.38
N SER A 93 -5.65 27.17 11.16
CA SER A 93 -6.36 27.65 9.98
C SER A 93 -7.52 26.71 9.64
N ARG A 94 -8.57 27.25 9.02
CA ARG A 94 -9.70 26.46 8.52
C ARG A 94 -9.25 25.32 7.61
N SER A 95 -8.28 25.58 6.72
CA SER A 95 -7.72 24.57 5.81
C SER A 95 -7.05 23.39 6.52
N HIS A 96 -6.40 23.62 7.67
CA HIS A 96 -5.76 22.55 8.43
C HIS A 96 -6.75 21.84 9.37
N ALA A 97 -7.82 22.52 9.78
CA ALA A 97 -8.81 22.00 10.72
C ALA A 97 -9.59 20.79 10.19
N GLU A 98 -9.67 20.63 8.87
CA GLU A 98 -10.22 19.43 8.22
C GLU A 98 -9.28 18.21 8.30
N SER A 99 -8.04 18.40 8.76
CA SER A 99 -6.99 17.38 8.72
C SER A 99 -6.39 17.04 10.09
N VAL A 100 -6.83 17.70 11.16
CA VAL A 100 -6.27 17.54 12.52
C VAL A 100 -7.32 17.70 13.60
N ARG A 101 -7.19 16.93 14.68
CA ARG A 101 -7.85 17.19 15.96
C ARG A 101 -6.83 17.24 17.09
N VAL A 102 -7.14 18.05 18.11
CA VAL A 102 -6.27 18.25 19.28
C VAL A 102 -7.07 18.10 20.56
N PHE A 103 -6.60 17.23 21.44
CA PHE A 103 -7.14 17.02 22.78
C PHE A 103 -6.14 17.46 23.84
N ARG A 104 -6.62 17.82 25.03
CA ARG A 104 -5.77 18.14 26.19
C ARG A 104 -6.10 17.23 27.36
N THR A 105 -5.16 17.03 28.27
CA THR A 105 -5.46 16.35 29.54
C THR A 105 -6.30 17.24 30.47
N SER A 106 -7.26 16.63 31.16
CA SER A 106 -7.97 17.26 32.28
C SER A 106 -7.03 17.38 33.49
N GLY A 107 -6.99 18.56 34.12
CA GLY A 107 -6.06 18.84 35.22
C GLY A 107 -6.52 18.36 36.61
N LYS A 108 -7.54 17.48 36.70
CA LYS A 108 -8.09 17.00 37.97
C LYS A 108 -8.14 15.47 37.98
N PRO A 109 -7.39 14.77 38.86
CA PRO A 109 -7.59 13.34 39.06
C PRO A 109 -8.95 13.16 39.75
N GLN A 110 -9.91 12.51 39.09
CA GLN A 110 -11.17 12.13 39.74
C GLN A 110 -11.12 10.65 40.12
N GLU A 111 -11.09 10.39 41.43
CA GLU A 111 -11.55 9.12 41.97
C GLU A 111 -13.06 8.97 41.67
N TYR A 112 -13.43 7.89 40.97
CA TYR A 112 -14.60 7.01 41.18
C TYR A 112 -15.29 6.50 39.90
N LEU A 113 -15.33 5.15 39.88
CA LEU A 113 -16.33 4.22 39.36
C LEU A 113 -16.47 3.95 37.84
N LEU A 114 -16.35 2.64 37.57
CA LEU A 114 -16.48 1.91 36.31
C LEU A 114 -17.64 2.41 35.41
N PHE A 115 -17.32 2.59 34.13
CA PHE A 115 -18.19 2.59 32.95
C PHE A 115 -18.67 3.91 32.28
N LYS A 116 -18.25 5.13 32.69
CA LYS A 116 -18.69 6.37 31.98
C LYS A 116 -17.71 7.54 31.80
N LEU A 117 -16.38 7.35 31.81
CA LEU A 117 -15.47 8.47 32.14
C LEU A 117 -14.34 8.86 31.15
N PHE A 118 -14.20 8.33 29.94
CA PHE A 118 -13.07 8.75 29.08
C PHE A 118 -13.24 10.16 28.44
N GLN A 119 -14.46 10.56 28.06
CA GLN A 119 -14.73 11.87 27.43
C GLN A 119 -14.32 13.07 28.30
N LYS A 120 -14.39 12.96 29.64
CA LYS A 120 -14.09 14.07 30.56
C LYS A 120 -12.59 14.24 30.84
N ASP A 121 -11.79 13.23 30.51
CA ASP A 121 -10.35 13.22 30.78
C ASP A 121 -9.54 13.85 29.64
N TYR A 122 -10.09 13.87 28.42
CA TYR A 122 -9.43 14.40 27.23
C TYR A 122 -10.32 15.37 26.44
N PRO A 123 -10.64 16.55 26.98
CA PRO A 123 -11.46 17.53 26.25
C PRO A 123 -10.82 17.96 24.92
N LEU A 124 -11.64 18.00 23.87
CA LEU A 124 -11.31 18.53 22.55
C LEU A 124 -11.00 20.04 22.63
N VAL A 125 -9.95 20.46 21.96
CA VAL A 125 -9.48 21.86 21.93
C VAL A 125 -9.56 22.45 20.53
N LEU A 126 -9.26 21.66 19.50
CA LEU A 126 -9.29 22.09 18.11
C LEU A 126 -9.85 20.99 17.21
N ASN A 127 -10.77 21.36 16.31
CA ASN A 127 -11.29 20.53 15.21
C ASN A 127 -11.82 21.45 14.09
N LYS A 128 -12.53 20.88 13.10
CA LYS A 128 -13.08 21.61 11.95
C LYS A 128 -14.14 22.68 12.34
N GLU A 129 -14.88 22.48 13.44
CA GLU A 129 -15.84 23.46 13.99
C GLU A 129 -15.20 24.48 14.94
N GLN A 130 -14.22 24.05 15.73
CA GLN A 130 -13.53 24.83 16.77
C GLN A 130 -12.10 25.16 16.33
N LEU A 131 -11.96 26.28 15.60
CA LEU A 131 -10.66 26.72 15.07
C LEU A 131 -9.73 27.36 16.11
N ALA A 132 -10.27 27.74 17.26
CA ALA A 132 -9.52 28.29 18.38
C ALA A 132 -10.12 27.80 19.71
N GLY A 133 -9.25 27.42 20.65
CA GLY A 133 -9.64 26.95 21.98
C GLY A 133 -8.77 27.57 23.06
N GLU A 134 -9.37 27.98 24.17
CA GLU A 134 -8.63 28.46 25.34
C GLU A 134 -7.93 27.28 26.04
N VAL A 135 -6.68 27.50 26.43
CA VAL A 135 -5.89 26.53 27.21
C VAL A 135 -5.58 27.10 28.59
N PRO A 136 -5.74 26.30 29.67
CA PRO A 136 -5.62 26.80 31.02
C PRO A 136 -4.19 27.23 31.35
N TYR A 137 -4.06 28.40 31.98
CA TYR A 137 -2.81 28.85 32.59
C TYR A 137 -2.80 28.50 34.08
N VAL A 138 -1.87 27.64 34.49
CA VAL A 138 -1.80 27.13 35.88
C VAL A 138 -0.87 27.97 36.78
N GLY A 139 -0.06 28.87 36.19
CA GLY A 139 0.92 29.67 36.92
C GLY A 139 2.23 28.93 37.23
N GLY A 140 3.27 29.68 37.59
CA GLY A 140 4.58 29.13 37.89
C GLY A 140 5.23 28.41 36.71
N ASP A 141 6.00 27.36 37.01
CA ASP A 141 6.53 26.42 36.01
C ASP A 141 5.55 25.26 35.82
N SER A 142 4.85 25.23 34.69
CA SER A 142 3.86 24.19 34.40
C SER A 142 4.03 23.59 33.02
N GLN A 143 3.58 22.34 32.88
CA GLN A 143 3.51 21.61 31.62
C GLN A 143 2.15 20.95 31.48
N GLN A 144 1.56 21.02 30.29
CA GLN A 144 0.33 20.32 29.95
C GLN A 144 0.55 19.48 28.70
N GLU A 145 0.13 18.21 28.76
CA GLU A 145 0.12 17.31 27.62
C GLU A 145 -1.12 17.54 26.75
N LEU A 146 -0.86 17.55 25.45
CA LEU A 146 -1.83 17.65 24.36
C LEU A 146 -1.59 16.44 23.45
N PHE A 147 -2.66 15.89 22.89
CA PHE A 147 -2.64 14.78 21.97
C PHE A 147 -3.19 15.24 20.63
N VAL A 148 -2.46 14.95 19.56
CA VAL A 148 -2.76 15.41 18.21
C VAL A 148 -2.91 14.20 17.33
N GLU A 149 -4.00 14.13 16.58
CA GLU A 149 -4.26 13.09 15.58
C GLU A 149 -4.48 13.69 14.20
N GLY A 150 -4.04 12.97 13.17
CA GLY A 150 -4.36 13.28 11.78
C GLY A 150 -5.69 12.66 11.38
N ILE A 151 -6.48 13.40 10.60
CA ILE A 151 -7.82 12.96 10.19
C ILE A 151 -7.82 12.45 8.74
N ARG A 152 -6.90 12.94 7.91
CA ARG A 152 -6.77 12.51 6.52
C ARG A 152 -5.33 12.43 6.06
N PHE A 153 -5.07 11.49 5.16
CA PHE A 153 -3.79 11.32 4.49
C PHE A 153 -3.48 12.50 3.55
N PRO A 154 -2.20 12.71 3.18
CA PRO A 154 -1.84 13.59 2.07
C PRO A 154 -2.64 13.21 0.81
N ASP A 155 -3.10 14.23 0.10
CA ASP A 155 -3.92 14.07 -1.11
C ASP A 155 -3.67 15.26 -2.06
N LYS A 156 -4.34 15.28 -3.21
CA LYS A 156 -4.20 16.34 -4.23
C LYS A 156 -4.35 17.75 -3.65
N ASP A 157 -5.28 17.93 -2.73
CA ASP A 157 -5.62 19.19 -2.09
C ASP A 157 -4.88 19.40 -0.75
N PHE A 158 -4.04 18.44 -0.33
CA PHE A 158 -3.36 18.46 0.97
C PHE A 158 -1.94 17.89 0.91
N ASP A 159 -0.94 18.76 1.08
CA ASP A 159 0.47 18.40 0.99
C ASP A 159 1.03 17.63 2.20
N GLY A 160 0.16 17.37 3.19
CA GLY A 160 0.46 16.70 4.44
C GLY A 160 1.01 17.60 5.55
N LEU A 161 1.11 18.93 5.37
CA LEU A 161 1.62 19.83 6.40
C LEU A 161 0.50 20.47 7.22
N ILE A 162 0.62 20.40 8.54
CA ILE A 162 -0.31 21.01 9.49
C ILE A 162 0.45 21.97 10.39
N THR A 163 -0.14 23.13 10.63
CA THR A 163 0.37 24.14 11.56
C THR A 163 -0.61 24.29 12.72
N ILE A 164 -0.08 24.28 13.94
CA ILE A 164 -0.81 24.64 15.16
C ILE A 164 -0.08 25.82 15.82
N ASN A 165 -0.85 26.81 16.26
CA ASN A 165 -0.31 28.01 16.89
C ASN A 165 -0.80 28.13 18.34
N LEU A 166 0.03 28.70 19.20
CA LEU A 166 -0.35 29.19 20.53
C LEU A 166 -0.17 30.69 20.56
N SER A 167 -1.21 31.42 20.94
CA SER A 167 -1.13 32.86 21.13
C SER A 167 -1.43 33.25 22.58
N LEU A 168 -0.66 34.22 23.09
CA LEU A 168 -1.05 35.01 24.26
C LEU A 168 -1.89 36.18 23.77
N LEU A 169 -3.12 36.24 24.23
CA LEU A 169 -4.11 37.23 23.83
C LEU A 169 -4.24 38.30 24.92
N GLU A 170 -4.15 39.55 24.50
CA GLU A 170 -4.40 40.74 25.33
C GLU A 170 -5.86 41.18 25.18
N PRO A 171 -6.55 41.49 26.29
CA PRO A 171 -7.92 41.97 26.24
C PRO A 171 -7.97 43.34 25.56
N SER A 172 -8.85 43.45 24.56
CA SER A 172 -9.21 44.74 23.97
C SER A 172 -10.46 45.30 24.65
N GLY A 173 -10.75 46.59 24.44
CA GLY A 173 -11.98 47.21 24.96
C GLY A 173 -13.25 46.43 24.57
N GLN A 174 -14.33 46.62 25.33
CA GLN A 174 -15.58 45.89 25.14
C GLN A 174 -16.07 45.98 23.68
N GLY A 175 -16.31 44.82 23.04
CA GLY A 175 -16.75 44.74 21.64
C GLY A 175 -15.61 44.66 20.61
N PHE A 176 -14.34 44.72 21.01
CA PHE A 176 -13.19 44.54 20.14
C PHE A 176 -12.58 43.14 20.29
N PRO A 177 -12.05 42.54 19.20
CA PRO A 177 -11.33 41.27 19.29
C PRO A 177 -10.04 41.46 20.10
N GLU A 178 -9.67 40.41 20.83
CA GLU A 178 -8.42 40.36 21.59
C GLU A 178 -7.21 40.43 20.65
N THR A 179 -6.11 41.01 21.12
CA THR A 179 -4.90 41.21 20.31
C THR A 179 -3.87 40.12 20.62
N PRO A 180 -3.37 39.34 19.64
CA PRO A 180 -2.28 38.41 19.88
C PRO A 180 -0.95 39.16 20.07
N ILE A 181 -0.47 39.20 21.31
CA ILE A 181 0.79 39.89 21.67
C ILE A 181 2.02 38.99 21.60
N TYR A 182 1.82 37.69 21.55
CA TYR A 182 2.85 36.69 21.30
C TYR A 182 2.22 35.49 20.59
N THR A 183 2.92 34.93 19.61
CA THR A 183 2.50 33.70 18.93
C THR A 183 3.69 32.78 18.76
N ASP A 184 3.50 31.53 19.16
CA ASP A 184 4.42 30.44 18.93
C ASP A 184 3.78 29.40 18.00
N LYS A 185 4.61 28.70 17.23
CA LYS A 185 4.14 27.85 16.14
C LYS A 185 4.84 26.50 16.17
N VAL A 186 4.07 25.47 15.83
CA VAL A 186 4.59 24.14 15.57
C VAL A 186 4.03 23.56 14.28
N MET A 187 4.83 22.74 13.60
CA MET A 187 4.49 22.11 12.34
C MET A 187 4.56 20.58 12.46
N PHE A 188 3.56 19.91 11.91
CA PHE A 188 3.50 18.47 11.73
C PHE A 188 3.51 18.12 10.24
N ARG A 189 4.09 16.97 9.91
CA ARG A 189 3.84 16.27 8.65
C ARG A 189 3.03 15.01 8.91
N VAL A 190 1.88 14.89 8.27
CA VAL A 190 1.10 13.65 8.22
C VAL A 190 1.92 12.58 7.51
N ALA A 191 2.03 11.40 8.12
CA ALA A 191 2.73 10.26 7.55
C ALA A 191 2.00 9.79 6.28
N PRO A 192 2.74 9.49 5.19
CA PRO A 192 2.15 8.98 3.97
C PRO A 192 1.74 7.51 4.13
N TRP A 193 0.83 7.07 3.28
CA TRP A 193 0.58 5.64 3.06
C TRP A 193 1.71 5.02 2.21
N ILE A 194 2.15 3.81 2.57
CA ILE A 194 3.34 3.15 1.98
C ILE A 194 3.02 1.66 1.72
N MET A 195 3.25 1.21 0.48
CA MET A 195 3.11 -0.19 0.05
C MET A 195 4.35 -1.04 0.36
N THR A 196 4.18 -2.35 0.40
CA THR A 196 5.27 -3.32 0.62
C THR A 196 5.50 -4.21 -0.60
N PRO A 197 6.70 -4.26 -1.21
CA PRO A 197 7.00 -5.10 -2.36
C PRO A 197 7.11 -6.58 -1.98
N ASN A 198 7.01 -7.45 -2.98
CA ASN A 198 7.14 -8.91 -2.83
C ASN A 198 8.46 -9.39 -2.21
N THR A 199 9.48 -8.54 -2.23
CA THR A 199 10.80 -8.80 -1.63
C THR A 199 10.86 -8.58 -0.11
N LEU A 200 9.85 -7.93 0.49
CA LEU A 200 9.78 -7.80 1.95
C LEU A 200 9.25 -9.10 2.59
N LYS A 201 9.67 -9.31 3.84
CA LYS A 201 9.34 -10.52 4.60
C LYS A 201 7.83 -10.64 4.82
N PRO A 202 7.19 -11.76 4.42
CA PRO A 202 5.78 -12.01 4.71
C PRO A 202 5.49 -12.09 6.20
N VAL A 203 4.25 -11.76 6.57
CA VAL A 203 3.72 -11.90 7.94
C VAL A 203 2.48 -12.78 7.94
N GLU A 204 1.56 -12.51 7.01
CA GLU A 204 0.25 -13.15 6.96
C GLU A 204 -0.27 -13.19 5.52
N VAL A 205 -0.80 -14.34 5.13
CA VAL A 205 -1.42 -14.58 3.83
C VAL A 205 -2.93 -14.60 3.99
N PHE A 206 -3.63 -13.95 3.09
CA PHE A 206 -5.08 -13.89 3.00
C PHE A 206 -5.54 -14.66 1.76
N VAL A 207 -6.59 -15.48 1.89
CA VAL A 207 -7.15 -16.25 0.77
C VAL A 207 -8.64 -16.46 0.98
N CYS A 208 -9.40 -16.51 -0.10
CA CYS A 208 -10.83 -16.82 -0.06
C CYS A 208 -11.09 -18.33 -0.11
N SER A 209 -12.08 -18.79 0.64
CA SER A 209 -12.69 -20.11 0.48
C SER A 209 -13.98 -19.95 -0.31
N THR A 210 -14.11 -20.69 -1.41
CA THR A 210 -15.33 -20.80 -2.21
C THR A 210 -15.78 -22.25 -2.27
N SER A 211 -16.97 -22.49 -2.81
CA SER A 211 -17.55 -23.84 -2.90
C SER A 211 -16.78 -24.79 -3.84
N ASP A 212 -15.96 -24.24 -4.73
CA ASP A 212 -15.28 -24.94 -5.83
C ASP A 212 -13.73 -24.97 -5.72
N ASN A 213 -13.11 -24.33 -4.70
CA ASN A 213 -11.65 -24.15 -4.66
C ASN A 213 -10.90 -25.01 -3.60
N TYR A 214 -11.48 -26.14 -3.17
CA TYR A 214 -10.92 -26.95 -2.08
C TYR A 214 -9.45 -27.37 -2.29
N ASP A 215 -9.11 -27.88 -3.48
CA ASP A 215 -7.75 -28.38 -3.77
C ASP A 215 -6.74 -27.23 -3.82
N PHE A 216 -7.12 -26.10 -4.42
CA PHE A 216 -6.35 -24.85 -4.38
C PHE A 216 -6.08 -24.40 -2.94
N LEU A 217 -7.13 -24.30 -2.11
CA LEU A 217 -7.03 -23.86 -0.73
C LEU A 217 -6.15 -24.81 0.11
N LYS A 218 -6.21 -26.12 -0.17
CA LYS A 218 -5.35 -27.13 0.45
C LYS A 218 -3.87 -26.93 0.07
N ALA A 219 -3.58 -26.63 -1.20
CA ALA A 219 -2.22 -26.34 -1.65
C ALA A 219 -1.67 -25.05 -1.03
N ILE A 220 -2.47 -23.98 -0.98
CA ILE A 220 -2.12 -22.72 -0.32
C ILE A 220 -1.84 -22.96 1.17
N LYS A 221 -2.72 -23.68 1.88
CA LYS A 221 -2.50 -24.06 3.29
C LYS A 221 -1.14 -24.75 3.50
N SER A 222 -0.81 -25.72 2.64
CA SER A 222 0.45 -26.46 2.71
C SER A 222 1.66 -25.54 2.47
N LEU A 223 1.60 -24.68 1.46
CA LEU A 223 2.66 -23.72 1.13
C LEU A 223 2.90 -22.73 2.28
N VAL A 224 1.83 -22.17 2.84
CA VAL A 224 1.91 -21.17 3.91
C VAL A 224 2.42 -21.80 5.21
N GLN A 225 1.92 -22.99 5.56
CA GLN A 225 2.38 -23.73 6.72
C GLN A 225 3.85 -24.16 6.60
N SER A 226 4.28 -24.67 5.45
CA SER A 226 5.69 -25.04 5.24
C SER A 226 6.62 -23.82 5.18
N SER A 227 6.09 -22.65 4.82
CA SER A 227 6.82 -21.37 4.86
C SER A 227 6.86 -20.71 6.24
N GLY A 228 6.08 -21.19 7.22
CA GLY A 228 6.09 -20.67 8.60
C GLY A 228 5.33 -19.35 8.79
N TYR A 229 4.40 -19.00 7.91
CA TYR A 229 3.61 -17.76 8.00
C TYR A 229 2.17 -18.00 8.45
N LYS A 230 1.49 -16.93 8.89
CA LYS A 230 0.06 -16.99 9.26
C LYS A 230 -0.81 -17.07 8.01
N LEU A 231 -1.95 -17.75 8.13
CA LEU A 231 -2.97 -17.82 7.10
C LEU A 231 -4.31 -17.35 7.67
N LYS A 232 -4.94 -16.37 7.03
CA LYS A 232 -6.32 -15.94 7.29
C LYS A 232 -7.19 -16.29 6.10
N ILE A 233 -8.26 -17.04 6.35
CA ILE A 233 -9.18 -17.50 5.31
C ILE A 233 -10.46 -16.66 5.39
N CYS A 234 -10.81 -16.00 4.30
CA CYS A 234 -12.11 -15.37 4.13
C CYS A 234 -13.11 -16.43 3.67
N HIS A 235 -14.05 -16.80 4.54
CA HIS A 235 -15.02 -17.85 4.26
C HIS A 235 -16.21 -17.34 3.44
N GLU A 236 -16.95 -18.26 2.82
CA GLU A 236 -18.04 -17.95 1.88
C GLU A 236 -19.11 -17.01 2.46
N TYR A 237 -19.44 -17.15 3.75
CA TYR A 237 -20.39 -16.27 4.43
C TYR A 237 -19.90 -14.83 4.61
N MET A 238 -18.61 -14.56 4.43
CA MET A 238 -18.01 -13.22 4.45
C MET A 238 -17.76 -12.70 3.03
N ASN A 239 -17.22 -13.53 2.13
CA ASN A 239 -16.87 -13.10 0.77
C ASN A 239 -18.05 -13.07 -0.21
N ARG A 240 -19.22 -13.61 0.18
CA ARG A 240 -20.44 -13.64 -0.65
C ARG A 240 -20.24 -14.31 -2.02
N GLY A 241 -19.31 -15.27 -2.09
CA GLY A 241 -18.97 -16.03 -3.30
C GLY A 241 -17.83 -15.43 -4.13
N ASP A 242 -17.31 -14.26 -3.75
CA ASP A 242 -16.16 -13.66 -4.43
C ASP A 242 -14.85 -14.36 -3.99
N ARG A 243 -14.02 -14.67 -4.99
CA ARG A 243 -12.76 -15.43 -4.84
C ARG A 243 -11.52 -14.56 -4.90
N TRP A 244 -11.66 -13.32 -5.36
CA TRP A 244 -10.56 -12.38 -5.50
C TRP A 244 -10.33 -11.71 -4.15
N MET A 245 -9.12 -11.77 -3.60
CA MET A 245 -8.86 -11.30 -2.23
C MET A 245 -8.88 -9.76 -2.10
N GLN A 246 -9.29 -9.06 -3.16
CA GLN A 246 -9.52 -7.61 -3.28
C GLN A 246 -11.00 -7.25 -3.02
N LEU A 247 -11.68 -8.06 -2.19
CA LEU A 247 -13.08 -7.87 -1.79
C LEU A 247 -13.33 -6.45 -1.26
N GLU A 248 -14.41 -5.81 -1.69
CA GLU A 248 -14.77 -4.43 -1.31
C GLU A 248 -15.02 -4.28 0.20
N ASP A 249 -15.84 -5.17 0.78
CA ASP A 249 -16.28 -5.07 2.19
C ASP A 249 -15.26 -5.65 3.19
N PHE A 250 -14.44 -6.63 2.77
CA PHE A 250 -13.54 -7.37 3.67
C PHE A 250 -12.54 -6.49 4.43
N PRO A 251 -11.88 -5.48 3.82
CA PRO A 251 -10.98 -4.59 4.54
C PRO A 251 -11.66 -3.89 5.72
N TYR A 252 -12.88 -3.37 5.53
CA TYR A 252 -13.60 -2.68 6.60
C TYR A 252 -14.23 -3.66 7.59
N ASP A 253 -14.96 -4.66 7.10
CA ASP A 253 -15.74 -5.57 7.94
C ASP A 253 -14.90 -6.60 8.68
N VAL A 254 -13.69 -6.91 8.20
CA VAL A 254 -12.86 -8.01 8.75
C VAL A 254 -11.46 -7.59 9.15
N LEU A 255 -10.84 -6.60 8.50
CA LEU A 255 -9.46 -6.19 8.80
C LEU A 255 -9.38 -4.98 9.73
N LEU A 256 -10.25 -3.98 9.57
CA LEU A 256 -10.32 -2.82 10.47
C LEU A 256 -10.48 -3.29 11.92
N GLY A 257 -9.59 -2.79 12.77
CA GLY A 257 -9.50 -3.07 14.19
C GLY A 257 -8.23 -2.46 14.79
N PRO A 258 -7.89 -2.78 16.05
CA PRO A 258 -6.75 -2.17 16.74
C PRO A 258 -5.43 -2.39 15.97
N ASP A 259 -4.65 -1.33 15.80
CA ASP A 259 -3.39 -1.31 15.05
C ASP A 259 -3.52 -1.74 13.57
N PHE A 260 -4.74 -1.71 12.98
CA PHE A 260 -4.99 -2.03 11.57
C PHE A 260 -5.93 -1.00 10.92
N GLY A 261 -5.32 -0.03 10.25
CA GLY A 261 -6.04 1.09 9.64
C GLY A 261 -6.78 0.77 8.34
N TYR A 262 -7.75 1.62 8.00
CA TYR A 262 -8.54 1.59 6.77
C TYR A 262 -8.50 2.94 6.07
N VAL A 263 -8.39 2.92 4.73
CA VAL A 263 -8.49 4.11 3.90
C VAL A 263 -9.10 3.73 2.55
N THR A 264 -9.97 4.59 2.02
CA THR A 264 -10.62 4.41 0.71
C THR A 264 -10.73 5.73 -0.03
N ARG A 265 -10.99 5.66 -1.34
CA ARG A 265 -11.28 6.82 -2.20
C ARG A 265 -12.41 6.47 -3.14
N TYR A 266 -13.41 7.35 -3.21
CA TYR A 266 -14.55 7.18 -4.09
C TYR A 266 -14.47 8.17 -5.25
N PRO A 267 -14.53 7.71 -6.51
CA PRO A 267 -14.55 8.61 -7.65
C PRO A 267 -15.84 9.43 -7.68
N VAL A 268 -15.72 10.72 -7.99
CA VAL A 268 -16.87 11.61 -8.21
C VAL A 268 -17.02 11.81 -9.71
N ASN A 269 -18.11 11.33 -10.30
CA ASN A 269 -18.43 11.43 -11.73
C ASN A 269 -17.47 10.68 -12.68
N GLU A 270 -16.72 9.70 -12.19
CA GLU A 270 -15.89 8.81 -13.01
C GLU A 270 -16.39 7.36 -12.82
N ARG A 271 -16.27 6.53 -13.86
CA ARG A 271 -16.67 5.13 -13.79
C ARG A 271 -15.48 4.30 -13.33
N VAL A 272 -15.71 3.47 -12.30
CA VAL A 272 -14.78 2.41 -11.89
C VAL A 272 -14.66 1.40 -13.02
N SER A 273 -13.44 0.95 -13.30
CA SER A 273 -13.11 -0.05 -14.31
C SER A 273 -12.30 -1.19 -13.71
N SER A 274 -12.02 -2.23 -14.50
CA SER A 274 -11.14 -3.32 -14.07
C SER A 274 -9.76 -2.81 -13.62
N LEU A 275 -9.26 -1.70 -14.16
CA LEU A 275 -7.96 -1.13 -13.80
C LEU A 275 -7.93 -0.47 -12.40
N ASP A 276 -9.08 -0.31 -11.74
CA ASP A 276 -9.17 0.13 -10.34
C ASP A 276 -8.97 -1.00 -9.33
N SER A 277 -9.06 -2.26 -9.76
CA SER A 277 -8.74 -3.40 -8.92
C SER A 277 -7.25 -3.42 -8.58
N PHE A 278 -6.91 -3.81 -7.35
CA PHE A 278 -5.54 -3.69 -6.84
C PHE A 278 -4.56 -4.76 -7.34
N GLY A 279 -4.97 -5.63 -8.27
CA GLY A 279 -4.02 -6.43 -9.08
C GLY A 279 -3.27 -5.53 -10.06
N ASN A 280 -3.88 -4.38 -10.37
CA ASN A 280 -3.29 -3.30 -11.14
C ASN A 280 -2.51 -2.27 -10.29
N LEU A 281 -2.22 -2.58 -9.02
CA LEU A 281 -1.49 -1.71 -8.09
C LEU A 281 -0.39 -2.50 -7.38
N GLU A 282 0.84 -2.37 -7.87
CA GLU A 282 2.03 -3.06 -7.36
C GLU A 282 3.09 -2.08 -6.88
N VAL A 283 4.19 -2.58 -6.33
CA VAL A 283 5.33 -1.74 -5.93
C VAL A 283 6.66 -2.46 -6.15
N SER A 284 7.65 -1.75 -6.68
CA SER A 284 9.00 -2.29 -6.88
C SER A 284 9.75 -2.48 -5.56
N PRO A 285 10.77 -3.35 -5.53
CA PRO A 285 11.79 -3.31 -4.49
C PRO A 285 12.55 -1.96 -4.48
N PRO A 286 13.34 -1.67 -3.43
CA PRO A 286 14.20 -0.49 -3.40
C PRO A 286 15.17 -0.44 -4.59
N VAL A 287 15.27 0.72 -5.24
CA VAL A 287 16.12 0.90 -6.43
C VAL A 287 16.91 2.21 -6.38
N THR A 288 17.92 2.32 -7.22
CA THR A 288 18.64 3.58 -7.49
C THR A 288 18.69 3.80 -8.99
N VAL A 289 18.25 4.97 -9.44
CA VAL A 289 18.08 5.31 -10.85
C VAL A 289 18.79 6.62 -11.13
N ASN A 290 19.81 6.60 -11.99
CA ASN A 290 20.60 7.79 -12.35
C ASN A 290 21.08 8.61 -11.13
N GLY A 291 21.47 7.92 -10.06
CA GLY A 291 21.93 8.53 -8.80
C GLY A 291 20.83 8.88 -7.80
N LYS A 292 19.55 8.91 -8.20
CA LYS A 292 18.41 9.10 -7.29
C LYS A 292 18.04 7.78 -6.61
N LYS A 293 17.94 7.79 -5.29
CA LYS A 293 17.58 6.60 -4.49
C LYS A 293 16.08 6.56 -4.25
N TYR A 294 15.49 5.38 -4.41
CA TYR A 294 14.11 5.05 -4.08
C TYR A 294 14.12 3.96 -3.00
N PRO A 295 14.42 4.31 -1.74
CA PRO A 295 14.66 3.34 -0.67
C PRO A 295 13.41 2.56 -0.24
N LEU A 296 12.23 3.02 -0.66
CA LEU A 296 10.94 2.36 -0.44
C LEU A 296 10.37 1.75 -1.73
N GLY A 297 11.16 1.72 -2.81
CA GLY A 297 10.69 1.34 -4.13
C GLY A 297 9.81 2.41 -4.79
N ARG A 298 9.14 2.02 -5.87
CA ARG A 298 8.24 2.87 -6.66
C ARG A 298 6.95 2.11 -6.94
N ILE A 299 5.81 2.76 -6.71
CA ILE A 299 4.49 2.22 -7.03
C ILE A 299 4.39 2.01 -8.54
N ILE A 300 3.68 0.97 -8.96
CA ILE A 300 3.47 0.59 -10.34
C ILE A 300 1.97 0.45 -10.55
N ILE A 301 1.42 1.18 -11.53
CA ILE A 301 0.02 1.05 -11.93
C ILE A 301 -0.09 0.83 -13.43
N GLY A 302 -1.09 0.09 -13.87
CA GLY A 302 -1.38 -0.10 -15.28
C GLY A 302 -2.38 0.93 -15.83
N VAL A 303 -2.16 1.35 -17.06
CA VAL A 303 -2.92 2.38 -17.79
C VAL A 303 -3.05 2.00 -19.28
N ALA A 304 -3.91 2.71 -19.99
CA ALA A 304 -3.93 2.69 -21.46
C ALA A 304 -2.84 3.57 -22.06
N PHE A 305 -2.53 3.34 -23.34
CA PHE A 305 -1.72 4.28 -24.11
C PHE A 305 -2.43 5.65 -24.21
N PRO A 306 -1.68 6.78 -24.11
CA PRO A 306 -2.28 8.12 -24.17
C PRO A 306 -3.06 8.41 -25.46
N THR A 307 -2.75 7.72 -26.55
CA THR A 307 -3.39 7.89 -27.86
C THR A 307 -4.63 7.03 -28.07
N THR A 308 -4.98 6.14 -27.13
CA THR A 308 -6.13 5.24 -27.26
C THR A 308 -7.44 5.99 -26.99
N ALA A 309 -8.33 6.05 -27.99
CA ALA A 309 -9.60 6.79 -27.90
C ALA A 309 -10.55 6.27 -26.81
N HIS A 310 -10.48 4.96 -26.49
CA HIS A 310 -11.32 4.29 -25.49
C HIS A 310 -10.47 3.53 -24.46
N GLY A 311 -9.30 4.08 -24.12
CA GLY A 311 -8.39 3.45 -23.17
C GLY A 311 -8.96 3.42 -21.74
N ARG A 312 -8.80 2.29 -21.05
CA ARG A 312 -9.12 2.20 -19.61
C ARG A 312 -7.96 2.78 -18.80
N ASN A 313 -8.27 3.44 -17.69
CA ASN A 313 -7.27 3.91 -16.73
C ASN A 313 -7.81 3.73 -15.31
N MET A 314 -6.92 3.52 -14.35
CA MET A 314 -7.25 3.66 -12.93
C MET A 314 -7.83 5.05 -12.68
N THR A 315 -8.87 5.15 -11.86
CA THR A 315 -9.58 6.40 -11.59
C THR A 315 -8.63 7.49 -11.10
N LYS A 316 -8.93 8.73 -11.49
CA LYS A 316 -8.08 9.87 -11.16
C LYS A 316 -7.95 10.08 -9.66
N VAL A 317 -8.98 9.76 -8.87
CA VAL A 317 -8.96 9.91 -7.42
C VAL A 317 -7.92 8.99 -6.76
N ILE A 318 -7.74 7.77 -7.27
CA ILE A 318 -6.73 6.84 -6.77
C ILE A 318 -5.33 7.29 -7.23
N GLN A 319 -5.17 7.67 -8.50
CA GLN A 319 -3.90 8.21 -8.98
C GLN A 319 -3.48 9.46 -8.17
N ASP A 320 -4.38 10.43 -8.01
CA ASP A 320 -4.10 11.65 -7.27
C ASP A 320 -3.68 11.35 -5.81
N PHE A 321 -4.33 10.37 -5.15
CA PHE A 321 -3.94 9.88 -3.82
C PHE A 321 -2.53 9.27 -3.80
N LEU A 322 -2.22 8.34 -4.71
CA LEU A 322 -0.93 7.63 -4.73
C LEU A 322 0.24 8.61 -4.98
N TRP A 323 0.07 9.56 -5.90
CA TRP A 323 1.10 10.58 -6.17
C TRP A 323 1.29 11.55 -5.00
N ALA A 324 0.23 11.86 -4.24
CA ALA A 324 0.31 12.75 -3.08
C ALA A 324 1.15 12.18 -1.93
N GLN A 325 1.36 10.86 -1.89
CA GLN A 325 2.18 10.20 -0.86
C GLN A 325 3.68 10.50 -1.00
N LYS A 326 4.14 10.87 -2.21
CA LYS A 326 5.52 11.29 -2.58
C LYS A 326 6.64 10.26 -2.39
N VAL A 327 6.53 9.33 -1.45
CA VAL A 327 7.65 8.50 -0.98
C VAL A 327 7.91 7.24 -1.81
N GLN A 328 6.97 6.86 -2.68
CA GLN A 328 7.08 5.73 -3.62
C GLN A 328 6.65 6.16 -5.03
N GLU A 329 7.08 7.36 -5.47
CA GLU A 329 6.77 7.99 -6.77
C GLU A 329 6.29 7.02 -7.87
N PRO A 330 4.98 7.01 -8.19
CA PRO A 330 4.40 6.00 -9.08
C PRO A 330 4.99 5.99 -10.51
N ILE A 331 4.91 4.83 -11.15
CA ILE A 331 5.22 4.56 -12.56
C ILE A 331 3.94 4.02 -13.21
N ALA A 332 3.61 4.54 -14.39
CA ALA A 332 2.50 4.05 -15.19
C ALA A 332 3.02 3.08 -16.27
N LEU A 333 2.48 1.86 -16.29
CA LEU A 333 2.75 0.81 -17.27
C LEU A 333 1.57 0.63 -18.21
N TYR A 334 1.82 0.08 -19.39
CA TYR A 334 0.76 -0.25 -20.33
C TYR A 334 0.17 -1.64 -20.00
N SER A 335 -1.03 -1.66 -19.41
CA SER A 335 -1.76 -2.91 -19.10
C SER A 335 -3.07 -3.07 -19.86
N ASP A 336 -3.57 -2.01 -20.52
CA ASP A 336 -4.88 -2.05 -21.18
C ASP A 336 -4.95 -3.00 -22.39
N TRP A 337 -3.82 -3.60 -22.81
CA TRP A 337 -3.78 -4.70 -23.78
C TRP A 337 -4.30 -6.03 -23.22
N LEU A 338 -4.45 -6.17 -21.90
CA LEU A 338 -5.01 -7.36 -21.25
C LEU A 338 -6.52 -7.21 -21.01
N VAL A 339 -7.27 -8.31 -21.09
CA VAL A 339 -8.73 -8.33 -20.87
C VAL A 339 -9.04 -7.83 -19.47
N VAL A 340 -8.35 -8.37 -18.46
CA VAL A 340 -8.48 -7.91 -17.07
C VAL A 340 -7.74 -6.59 -16.88
N GLY A 341 -6.52 -6.45 -17.39
CA GLY A 341 -5.86 -5.15 -17.52
C GLY A 341 -4.94 -4.82 -16.36
N HIS A 342 -4.39 -5.82 -15.68
CA HIS A 342 -3.60 -5.67 -14.46
C HIS A 342 -2.10 -5.88 -14.73
N VAL A 343 -1.26 -5.29 -13.88
CA VAL A 343 0.19 -5.41 -14.02
C VAL A 343 0.73 -6.74 -13.48
N ASP A 344 0.03 -7.34 -12.51
CA ASP A 344 0.38 -8.65 -11.93
C ASP A 344 0.18 -9.82 -12.91
N GLU A 345 -0.48 -9.59 -14.05
CA GLU A 345 -0.64 -10.55 -15.15
C GLU A 345 0.60 -10.68 -16.03
N PHE A 346 1.55 -9.73 -16.00
CA PHE A 346 2.74 -9.83 -16.87
C PHE A 346 4.06 -9.57 -16.16
N MET A 347 4.03 -9.15 -14.90
CA MET A 347 5.24 -8.90 -14.12
C MET A 347 5.11 -9.26 -12.64
N THR A 348 6.22 -9.68 -12.04
CA THR A 348 6.36 -9.78 -10.58
C THR A 348 7.81 -9.61 -10.15
N PHE A 349 8.04 -9.44 -8.85
CA PHE A 349 9.39 -9.38 -8.26
C PHE A 349 9.62 -10.54 -7.30
N VAL A 350 10.80 -11.16 -7.40
CA VAL A 350 11.26 -12.19 -6.46
C VAL A 350 12.59 -11.78 -5.83
N PRO A 351 12.84 -12.13 -4.56
CA PRO A 351 14.14 -11.87 -3.94
C PRO A 351 15.22 -12.71 -4.60
N ALA A 352 16.43 -12.16 -4.71
CA ALA A 352 17.60 -12.86 -5.23
C ALA A 352 18.82 -12.56 -4.34
N PRO A 353 19.77 -13.51 -4.20
CA PRO A 353 20.91 -13.36 -3.30
C PRO A 353 22.01 -12.41 -3.84
N ASP A 354 21.93 -12.03 -5.10
CA ASP A 354 22.94 -11.29 -5.83
C ASP A 354 22.39 -9.97 -6.40
N ARG A 355 23.24 -9.24 -7.14
CA ARG A 355 22.85 -8.03 -7.88
C ARG A 355 22.16 -6.99 -6.97
N LYS A 356 20.96 -6.55 -7.36
CA LYS A 356 20.12 -5.59 -6.63
C LYS A 356 19.31 -6.23 -5.50
N GLY A 357 19.52 -7.53 -5.20
CA GLY A 357 18.77 -8.28 -4.19
C GLY A 357 17.43 -8.83 -4.68
N PHE A 358 17.14 -8.71 -5.98
CA PHE A 358 15.90 -9.19 -6.59
C PHE A 358 16.08 -9.50 -8.08
N ARG A 359 15.05 -10.13 -8.67
CA ARG A 359 14.82 -10.19 -10.12
C ARG A 359 13.41 -9.71 -10.43
N LEU A 360 13.28 -9.01 -11.56
CA LEU A 360 12.00 -8.77 -12.22
C LEU A 360 11.71 -9.98 -13.09
N LEU A 361 10.55 -10.62 -12.90
CA LEU A 361 10.06 -11.67 -13.77
C LEU A 361 9.06 -11.04 -14.75
N LEU A 362 9.21 -11.30 -16.04
CA LEU A 362 8.27 -10.86 -17.07
C LEU A 362 7.70 -12.08 -17.78
N ALA A 363 6.40 -12.07 -18.06
CA ALA A 363 5.82 -12.97 -19.05
C ALA A 363 6.53 -12.75 -20.41
N SER A 364 6.78 -13.80 -21.17
CA SER A 364 7.43 -13.68 -22.48
C SER A 364 6.91 -14.74 -23.46
N PRO A 365 6.07 -14.32 -24.43
CA PRO A 365 5.71 -15.17 -25.54
C PRO A 365 6.91 -15.66 -26.36
N ASP A 366 7.94 -14.83 -26.54
CA ASP A 366 9.15 -15.24 -27.24
C ASP A 366 9.88 -16.38 -26.53
N ALA A 367 9.98 -16.34 -25.19
CA ALA A 367 10.50 -17.46 -24.40
C ALA A 367 9.62 -18.72 -24.55
N GLY A 368 8.30 -18.56 -24.58
CA GLY A 368 7.33 -19.64 -24.82
C GLY A 368 7.55 -20.33 -26.17
N TYR A 369 7.58 -19.55 -27.26
CA TYR A 369 7.84 -20.06 -28.61
C TYR A 369 9.23 -20.69 -28.74
N LYS A 370 10.25 -20.13 -28.08
CA LYS A 370 11.61 -20.69 -28.06
C LYS A 370 11.64 -22.06 -27.38
N LEU A 371 10.97 -22.20 -26.23
CA LEU A 371 10.85 -23.48 -25.52
C LEU A 371 10.13 -24.52 -26.39
N PHE A 372 8.99 -24.17 -26.98
CA PHE A 372 8.19 -25.11 -27.77
C PHE A 372 8.89 -25.51 -29.07
N ARG A 373 9.60 -24.60 -29.73
CA ARG A 373 10.47 -24.94 -30.87
C ARG A 373 11.59 -25.90 -30.47
N SER A 374 12.19 -25.71 -29.29
CA SER A 374 13.20 -26.63 -28.75
C SER A 374 12.63 -28.04 -28.52
N LEU A 375 11.37 -28.15 -28.08
CA LEU A 375 10.67 -29.43 -27.97
C LEU A 375 10.47 -30.11 -29.33
N GLN A 376 10.02 -29.37 -30.35
CA GLN A 376 9.85 -29.91 -31.70
C GLN A 376 11.16 -30.46 -32.26
N VAL A 377 12.27 -29.69 -32.16
CA VAL A 377 13.61 -30.10 -32.64
C VAL A 377 14.10 -31.37 -31.92
N LYS A 378 13.73 -31.56 -30.65
CA LYS A 378 14.06 -32.75 -29.86
C LYS A 378 13.13 -33.95 -30.12
N GLY A 379 12.19 -33.84 -31.06
CA GLY A 379 11.23 -34.91 -31.39
C GLY A 379 10.06 -35.01 -30.40
N HIS A 380 9.75 -33.94 -29.68
CA HIS A 380 8.65 -33.86 -28.70
C HIS A 380 7.48 -33.01 -29.21
N GLY A 381 7.34 -32.80 -30.52
CA GLY A 381 6.25 -32.03 -31.12
C GLY A 381 4.85 -32.60 -30.84
N SER A 382 4.73 -33.92 -30.68
CA SER A 382 3.46 -34.57 -30.32
C SER A 382 3.12 -34.49 -28.82
N ALA A 383 4.00 -33.92 -27.98
CA ALA A 383 3.71 -33.71 -26.56
C ALA A 383 2.53 -32.72 -26.41
N LYS A 384 1.66 -32.97 -25.44
CA LYS A 384 0.39 -32.27 -25.32
C LYS A 384 0.35 -31.33 -24.12
N LEU A 385 -0.15 -30.12 -24.35
CA LEU A 385 -0.64 -29.22 -23.30
C LEU A 385 -2.01 -29.71 -22.83
N PHE A 386 -2.38 -29.36 -21.60
CA PHE A 386 -3.69 -29.65 -21.01
C PHE A 386 -4.07 -31.14 -21.07
N GLN A 387 -3.09 -32.04 -20.93
CA GLN A 387 -3.32 -33.46 -21.09
C GLN A 387 -4.47 -33.96 -20.20
N GLY A 388 -5.48 -34.59 -20.81
CA GLY A 388 -6.68 -35.09 -20.13
C GLY A 388 -7.76 -34.04 -19.85
N LYS A 389 -7.67 -32.83 -20.43
CA LYS A 389 -8.69 -31.77 -20.38
C LYS A 389 -9.27 -31.53 -21.78
N GLU A 390 -10.35 -30.75 -21.88
CA GLU A 390 -11.03 -30.47 -23.16
C GLU A 390 -10.18 -29.62 -24.11
N GLU A 391 -9.26 -28.83 -23.58
CA GLU A 391 -8.37 -27.91 -24.30
C GLU A 391 -7.09 -28.59 -24.81
N GLU A 392 -7.01 -29.92 -24.73
CA GLU A 392 -5.81 -30.69 -25.07
C GLU A 392 -5.33 -30.40 -26.50
N ILE A 393 -4.08 -29.96 -26.64
CA ILE A 393 -3.47 -29.60 -27.92
C ILE A 393 -2.00 -30.03 -27.95
N SER A 394 -1.52 -30.50 -29.10
CA SER A 394 -0.09 -30.84 -29.27
C SER A 394 0.78 -29.61 -29.52
N VAL A 395 2.07 -29.69 -29.20
CA VAL A 395 3.03 -28.62 -29.52
C VAL A 395 3.06 -28.37 -31.03
N ASP A 396 3.05 -29.40 -31.87
CA ASP A 396 3.07 -29.26 -33.33
C ASP A 396 1.84 -28.50 -33.84
N GLU A 397 0.66 -28.84 -33.34
CA GLU A 397 -0.59 -28.18 -33.72
C GLU A 397 -0.60 -26.70 -33.30
N LEU A 398 -0.28 -26.42 -32.03
CA LEU A 398 -0.22 -25.04 -31.52
C LEU A 398 0.79 -24.18 -32.28
N MET A 399 1.98 -24.73 -32.54
CA MET A 399 3.08 -24.01 -33.22
C MET A 399 2.83 -23.82 -34.72
N SER A 400 1.91 -24.59 -35.32
CA SER A 400 1.49 -24.43 -36.71
C SER A 400 0.44 -23.33 -36.93
N ASN A 401 -0.16 -22.82 -35.84
CA ASN A 401 -1.17 -21.77 -35.91
C ASN A 401 -0.53 -20.38 -36.12
N GLU A 402 -0.57 -19.88 -37.36
CA GLU A 402 0.01 -18.59 -37.75
C GLU A 402 -0.69 -17.38 -37.11
N GLU A 403 -2.01 -17.46 -36.90
CA GLU A 403 -2.80 -16.41 -36.25
C GLU A 403 -2.41 -16.29 -34.78
N PHE A 404 -2.39 -17.41 -34.04
CA PHE A 404 -1.97 -17.44 -32.65
C PHE A 404 -0.52 -16.93 -32.47
N ARG A 405 0.34 -17.20 -33.45
CA ARG A 405 1.70 -16.63 -33.48
C ARG A 405 1.69 -15.11 -33.69
N ALA A 406 0.87 -14.58 -34.59
CA ALA A 406 0.76 -13.14 -34.79
C ALA A 406 0.22 -12.43 -33.53
N GLU A 407 -0.77 -13.02 -32.85
CA GLU A 407 -1.29 -12.55 -31.58
C GLU A 407 -0.20 -12.45 -30.51
N ASN A 408 0.62 -13.49 -30.37
CA ASN A 408 1.71 -13.53 -29.39
C ASN A 408 2.88 -12.60 -29.74
N VAL A 409 3.13 -12.34 -31.03
CA VAL A 409 4.06 -11.28 -31.45
C VAL A 409 3.55 -9.91 -31.02
N TYR A 410 2.25 -9.64 -31.16
CA TYR A 410 1.64 -8.41 -30.65
C TYR A 410 1.82 -8.29 -29.14
N VAL A 411 1.49 -9.34 -28.38
CA VAL A 411 1.63 -9.35 -26.92
C VAL A 411 3.08 -9.15 -26.47
N GLN A 412 4.05 -9.80 -27.12
CA GLN A 412 5.47 -9.59 -26.82
C GLN A 412 5.87 -8.12 -27.02
N ASN A 413 5.40 -7.45 -28.07
CA ASN A 413 5.66 -6.02 -28.26
C ASN A 413 5.06 -5.16 -27.14
N CYS A 414 3.88 -5.51 -26.62
CA CYS A 414 3.28 -4.82 -25.47
C CYS A 414 4.14 -5.00 -24.20
N ILE A 415 4.65 -6.20 -23.97
CA ILE A 415 5.52 -6.51 -22.83
C ILE A 415 6.89 -5.82 -22.99
N ASP A 416 7.48 -5.81 -24.18
CA ASP A 416 8.76 -5.15 -24.46
C ASP A 416 8.68 -3.65 -24.22
N TRP A 417 7.55 -3.02 -24.58
CA TRP A 417 7.32 -1.63 -24.24
C TRP A 417 7.36 -1.37 -22.73
N ASN A 418 6.72 -2.25 -21.94
CA ASN A 418 6.78 -2.18 -20.49
C ASN A 418 8.18 -2.49 -19.94
N ARG A 419 8.90 -3.44 -20.54
CA ARG A 419 10.29 -3.78 -20.20
C ARG A 419 11.17 -2.53 -20.31
N ASP A 420 11.04 -1.76 -21.38
CA ASP A 420 11.81 -0.54 -21.58
C ASP A 420 11.48 0.54 -20.53
N ILE A 421 10.20 0.71 -20.20
CA ILE A 421 9.77 1.63 -19.13
C ILE A 421 10.35 1.16 -17.78
N LEU A 422 10.23 -0.12 -17.44
CA LEU A 422 10.73 -0.67 -16.18
C LEU A 422 12.26 -0.54 -16.09
N LYS A 423 13.01 -0.86 -17.15
CA LYS A 423 14.46 -0.67 -17.19
C LYS A 423 14.84 0.78 -16.94
N LYS A 424 14.16 1.71 -17.59
CA LYS A 424 14.40 3.15 -17.44
C LYS A 424 14.05 3.66 -16.04
N GLU A 425 12.84 3.36 -15.57
CA GLU A 425 12.25 3.96 -14.37
C GLU A 425 12.70 3.28 -13.06
N LEU A 426 13.24 2.06 -13.15
CA LEU A 426 13.80 1.30 -12.03
C LEU A 426 15.33 1.09 -12.15
N GLY A 427 15.95 1.55 -13.24
CA GLY A 427 17.39 1.45 -13.45
C GLY A 427 17.87 0.00 -13.55
N LEU A 428 17.10 -0.85 -14.23
CA LEU A 428 17.39 -2.27 -14.42
C LEU A 428 18.21 -2.49 -15.70
N ASP A 429 19.05 -3.51 -15.68
CA ASP A 429 19.63 -4.09 -16.89
C ASP A 429 19.04 -5.47 -17.18
N ASP A 430 19.45 -6.08 -18.29
CA ASP A 430 18.90 -7.36 -18.73
C ASP A 430 19.26 -8.52 -17.78
N GLU A 431 20.30 -8.39 -16.95
CA GLU A 431 20.66 -9.41 -15.95
C GLU A 431 19.74 -9.38 -14.72
N ASP A 432 19.02 -8.26 -14.52
CA ASP A 432 18.04 -8.11 -13.46
C ASP A 432 16.65 -8.65 -13.86
N ILE A 433 16.47 -9.07 -15.12
CA ILE A 433 15.19 -9.53 -15.69
C ILE A 433 15.26 -11.00 -16.07
N ILE A 434 14.21 -11.77 -15.74
CA ILE A 434 14.03 -13.15 -16.18
C ILE A 434 12.74 -13.26 -16.98
N ASP A 435 12.86 -13.74 -18.21
CA ASP A 435 11.75 -13.97 -19.12
C ASP A 435 11.14 -15.35 -18.87
N LEU A 436 9.84 -15.40 -18.55
CA LEU A 436 9.09 -16.62 -18.29
C LEU A 436 8.33 -17.06 -19.55
N PRO A 437 8.34 -18.37 -19.91
CA PRO A 437 7.66 -18.86 -21.10
C PRO A 437 6.14 -18.85 -20.87
N ILE A 438 5.46 -17.79 -21.32
CA ILE A 438 4.02 -17.58 -21.12
C ILE A 438 3.40 -17.12 -22.44
N LEU A 439 2.34 -17.80 -22.88
CA LEU A 439 1.62 -17.49 -24.12
C LEU A 439 0.24 -16.93 -23.79
N PHE A 440 -0.28 -16.13 -24.70
CA PHE A 440 -1.56 -15.43 -24.56
C PHE A 440 -2.47 -15.70 -25.75
N LYS A 441 -3.77 -15.55 -25.55
CA LYS A 441 -4.79 -15.53 -26.61
C LYS A 441 -5.37 -14.13 -26.70
N VAL A 442 -5.50 -13.59 -27.91
CA VAL A 442 -6.18 -12.31 -28.15
C VAL A 442 -7.64 -12.57 -28.51
N PHE A 443 -8.55 -11.78 -27.92
CA PHE A 443 -9.99 -11.89 -28.10
C PHE A 443 -10.52 -10.68 -28.87
N SER A 444 -11.03 -10.93 -30.07
CA SER A 444 -11.53 -9.89 -30.98
C SER A 444 -12.72 -9.11 -30.41
N GLU A 445 -13.54 -9.82 -29.64
CA GLU A 445 -14.74 -9.35 -28.95
C GLU A 445 -14.44 -8.51 -27.71
N GLU A 446 -13.20 -8.56 -27.20
CA GLU A 446 -12.71 -7.80 -26.05
C GLU A 446 -11.78 -6.65 -26.49
N ASP A 447 -12.13 -5.94 -27.57
CA ASP A 447 -11.32 -4.87 -28.15
C ASP A 447 -9.88 -5.29 -28.55
N ASN A 448 -9.69 -6.56 -28.96
CA ASN A 448 -8.39 -7.18 -29.23
C ASN A 448 -7.44 -7.19 -28.01
N ARG A 449 -8.01 -7.36 -26.81
CA ARG A 449 -7.24 -7.60 -25.59
C ARG A 449 -6.85 -9.07 -25.43
N ALA A 450 -5.81 -9.31 -24.65
CA ALA A 450 -5.23 -10.63 -24.43
C ALA A 450 -5.58 -11.19 -23.04
N ALA A 451 -5.65 -12.51 -22.93
CA ALA A 451 -5.59 -13.22 -21.65
C ALA A 451 -4.61 -14.40 -21.74
N ALA A 452 -4.10 -14.87 -20.60
CA ALA A 452 -3.16 -15.98 -20.55
C ALA A 452 -3.77 -17.24 -21.19
N TYR A 453 -3.01 -17.91 -22.06
CA TYR A 453 -3.46 -19.10 -22.79
C TYR A 453 -3.47 -20.35 -21.90
N TYR A 454 -2.52 -20.44 -20.98
CA TYR A 454 -2.45 -21.38 -19.86
C TYR A 454 -2.22 -20.60 -18.56
N PRO A 455 -2.40 -21.21 -17.37
CA PRO A 455 -2.24 -20.51 -16.10
C PRO A 455 -0.97 -19.67 -16.03
N ASP A 456 -1.13 -18.37 -15.76
CA ASP A 456 -0.06 -17.39 -15.85
C ASP A 456 0.94 -17.55 -14.70
N MET A 457 2.09 -18.15 -15.01
CA MET A 457 3.13 -18.40 -14.01
C MET A 457 3.71 -17.14 -13.37
N VAL A 458 3.55 -15.94 -13.93
CA VAL A 458 4.05 -14.70 -13.30
C VAL A 458 3.17 -14.24 -12.15
N ASN A 459 1.87 -14.55 -12.21
CA ASN A 459 0.84 -14.18 -11.23
C ASN A 459 0.89 -15.12 -10.00
N MET A 460 2.06 -15.11 -9.33
CA MET A 460 2.42 -16.07 -8.27
C MET A 460 2.41 -15.46 -6.86
N LEU A 461 2.26 -16.32 -5.85
CA LEU A 461 2.42 -15.96 -4.44
C LEU A 461 3.89 -16.02 -4.01
N VAL A 462 4.48 -14.89 -3.60
CA VAL A 462 5.89 -14.80 -3.19
C VAL A 462 6.03 -14.76 -1.65
N LEU A 463 6.44 -15.88 -1.04
CA LEU A 463 6.67 -16.01 0.41
C LEU A 463 8.16 -16.12 0.75
N GLY A 464 8.89 -15.03 0.54
CA GLY A 464 10.34 -15.02 0.66
C GLY A 464 10.96 -15.93 -0.41
N LYS A 465 11.55 -17.05 0.00
CA LYS A 465 12.13 -18.03 -0.93
C LYS A 465 11.11 -19.03 -1.48
N ASN A 466 9.93 -19.15 -0.88
CA ASN A 466 8.93 -20.13 -1.32
C ASN A 466 7.92 -19.47 -2.25
N LEU A 467 7.76 -20.02 -3.45
CA LEU A 467 6.88 -19.50 -4.49
C LEU A 467 5.68 -20.43 -4.69
N GLY A 468 4.46 -19.87 -4.67
CA GLY A 468 3.22 -20.52 -5.07
C GLY A 468 2.86 -20.11 -6.48
N ILE A 469 3.24 -20.91 -7.46
CA ILE A 469 3.17 -20.60 -8.89
C ILE A 469 1.94 -21.30 -9.49
N PRO A 470 1.11 -20.63 -10.31
CA PRO A 470 0.04 -21.28 -11.06
C PRO A 470 0.56 -22.47 -11.87
N LYS A 471 -0.13 -23.60 -11.82
CA LYS A 471 0.30 -24.82 -12.52
C LYS A 471 -0.01 -24.68 -14.01
N PRO A 472 0.97 -24.65 -14.91
CA PRO A 472 0.74 -24.22 -16.31
C PRO A 472 0.15 -25.31 -17.21
N PHE A 473 0.06 -26.57 -16.77
CA PHE A 473 -0.41 -27.71 -17.60
C PHE A 473 0.27 -27.82 -18.98
N GLY A 474 1.55 -27.44 -19.07
CA GLY A 474 2.33 -27.46 -20.30
C GLY A 474 2.67 -28.85 -20.84
N PRO A 475 3.42 -28.91 -21.96
CA PRO A 475 3.72 -30.16 -22.67
C PRO A 475 4.39 -31.21 -21.77
N GLN A 476 3.83 -32.41 -21.75
CA GLN A 476 4.38 -33.52 -20.97
C GLN A 476 5.49 -34.24 -21.73
N VAL A 477 6.73 -34.13 -21.24
CA VAL A 477 7.90 -34.82 -21.79
C VAL A 477 8.39 -35.81 -20.75
N ARG A 478 8.23 -37.12 -21.03
CA ARG A 478 8.60 -38.21 -20.12
C ARG A 478 8.00 -38.06 -18.70
N GLY A 479 6.74 -37.60 -18.64
CA GLY A 479 6.02 -37.40 -17.38
C GLY A 479 6.38 -36.14 -16.59
N THR A 480 7.17 -35.23 -17.17
CA THR A 480 7.48 -33.92 -16.60
C THR A 480 6.90 -32.81 -17.47
N CYS A 481 6.26 -31.82 -16.86
CA CYS A 481 5.79 -30.63 -17.57
C CYS A 481 7.00 -29.76 -17.97
N ALA A 482 7.15 -29.50 -19.27
CA ALA A 482 8.28 -28.71 -19.79
C ALA A 482 8.30 -27.26 -19.26
N LEU A 483 7.13 -26.63 -19.07
CA LEU A 483 7.02 -25.28 -18.51
C LEU A 483 7.44 -25.24 -17.04
N GLU A 484 6.99 -26.21 -16.24
CA GLU A 484 7.41 -26.33 -14.83
C GLU A 484 8.92 -26.55 -14.71
N ALA A 485 9.49 -27.38 -15.59
CA ALA A 485 10.92 -27.65 -15.62
C ALA A 485 11.75 -26.41 -16.00
N GLU A 486 11.29 -25.63 -17.00
CA GLU A 486 11.94 -24.38 -17.39
C GLU A 486 11.90 -23.37 -16.25
N MET A 487 10.73 -23.18 -15.62
CA MET A 487 10.55 -22.29 -14.47
C MET A 487 11.50 -22.64 -13.31
N ARG A 488 11.61 -23.92 -12.97
CA ARG A 488 12.59 -24.39 -11.96
C ARG A 488 14.02 -24.07 -12.37
N SER A 489 14.38 -24.31 -13.62
CA SER A 489 15.74 -24.06 -14.12
C SER A 489 16.14 -22.58 -14.05
N LEU A 490 15.19 -21.67 -14.17
CA LEU A 490 15.40 -20.23 -14.08
C LEU A 490 15.49 -19.74 -12.62
N LEU A 491 14.65 -20.27 -11.73
CA LEU A 491 14.46 -19.71 -10.38
C LEU A 491 15.19 -20.47 -9.26
N GLU A 492 15.31 -21.79 -9.34
CA GLU A 492 15.99 -22.59 -8.31
C GLU A 492 17.48 -22.23 -8.13
N PRO A 493 18.24 -21.83 -9.18
CA PRO A 493 19.61 -21.33 -9.01
C PRO A 493 19.72 -20.05 -8.14
N LEU A 494 18.63 -19.29 -8.01
CA LEU A 494 18.55 -18.13 -7.10
C LEU A 494 18.24 -18.55 -5.65
N GLY A 495 18.07 -19.84 -5.38
CA GLY A 495 17.66 -20.38 -4.09
C GLY A 495 16.16 -20.23 -3.82
N LEU A 496 15.34 -20.14 -4.87
CA LEU A 496 13.88 -20.06 -4.79
C LEU A 496 13.27 -21.46 -4.92
N ASN A 497 12.26 -21.76 -4.10
CA ASN A 497 11.55 -23.03 -4.08
C ASN A 497 10.23 -22.90 -4.84
N CYS A 498 10.12 -23.58 -5.98
CA CYS A 498 8.93 -23.54 -6.83
C CYS A 498 7.89 -24.59 -6.41
N THR A 499 6.71 -24.15 -5.95
CA THR A 499 5.53 -24.99 -5.70
C THR A 499 4.45 -24.66 -6.72
N PHE A 500 4.08 -25.62 -7.57
CA PHE A 500 3.03 -25.42 -8.57
C PHE A 500 1.65 -25.76 -7.98
N ILE A 501 0.73 -24.80 -8.04
CA ILE A 501 -0.60 -24.85 -7.45
C ILE A 501 -1.63 -24.98 -8.57
N ASP A 502 -2.48 -26.00 -8.50
CA ASP A 502 -3.58 -26.16 -9.45
C ASP A 502 -4.71 -25.18 -9.10
N ASP A 503 -4.85 -24.17 -9.94
CA ASP A 503 -5.89 -23.14 -9.91
C ASP A 503 -6.72 -23.13 -11.20
N PHE A 504 -6.56 -24.13 -12.08
CA PHE A 504 -7.09 -24.09 -13.44
C PHE A 504 -8.61 -23.87 -13.49
N ALA A 505 -9.36 -24.71 -12.77
CA ALA A 505 -10.81 -24.65 -12.77
C ALA A 505 -11.36 -23.51 -11.89
N SER A 506 -10.64 -23.16 -10.82
CA SER A 506 -11.12 -22.24 -9.79
C SER A 506 -10.62 -20.80 -9.96
N TYR A 507 -9.65 -20.52 -10.82
CA TYR A 507 -9.16 -19.16 -11.05
C TYR A 507 -8.88 -18.93 -12.53
N HIS A 508 -8.04 -19.74 -13.17
CA HIS A 508 -7.60 -19.50 -14.55
C HIS A 508 -8.77 -19.38 -15.55
N LYS A 509 -9.76 -20.28 -15.44
CA LYS A 509 -10.98 -20.24 -16.27
C LYS A 509 -11.85 -18.99 -16.07
N LEU A 510 -11.56 -18.19 -15.04
CA LEU A 510 -12.19 -16.92 -14.72
C LEU A 510 -11.25 -15.74 -14.93
N LEU A 511 -10.18 -15.92 -15.71
CA LEU A 511 -9.19 -14.90 -16.08
C LEU A 511 -8.35 -14.36 -14.92
N GLY A 512 -8.02 -15.18 -13.92
CA GLY A 512 -7.07 -14.82 -12.86
C GLY A 512 -6.33 -16.02 -12.31
N GLU A 513 -5.33 -15.81 -11.46
CA GLU A 513 -4.48 -16.91 -10.96
C GLU A 513 -4.24 -16.83 -9.44
N VAL A 514 -3.27 -17.60 -8.94
CA VAL A 514 -2.86 -17.65 -7.52
C VAL A 514 -2.71 -16.26 -6.87
N HIS A 515 -2.02 -15.30 -7.50
CA HIS A 515 -1.82 -13.97 -6.90
C HIS A 515 -3.14 -13.20 -6.81
N CYS A 516 -3.98 -13.19 -7.85
CA CYS A 516 -5.33 -12.58 -7.80
C CYS A 516 -6.22 -13.19 -6.70
N GLY A 517 -6.10 -14.49 -6.45
CA GLY A 517 -6.85 -15.22 -5.42
C GLY A 517 -6.34 -15.05 -3.99
N SER A 518 -5.22 -14.34 -3.79
CA SER A 518 -4.57 -14.20 -2.49
C SER A 518 -4.06 -12.78 -2.22
N ASN A 519 -3.64 -12.49 -0.99
CA ASN A 519 -2.96 -11.24 -0.65
C ASN A 519 -1.97 -11.50 0.49
N VAL A 520 -0.91 -10.70 0.60
CA VAL A 520 0.15 -10.89 1.60
C VAL A 520 0.43 -9.58 2.34
N ARG A 521 0.26 -9.61 3.65
CA ARG A 521 0.79 -8.58 4.53
C ARG A 521 2.24 -8.88 4.85
N ARG A 522 3.10 -7.87 4.73
CA ARG A 522 4.55 -7.96 4.91
C ARG A 522 5.03 -7.05 6.03
N GLU A 523 6.24 -7.30 6.53
CA GLU A 523 6.91 -6.38 7.45
C GLU A 523 7.16 -5.03 6.73
N PRO A 524 7.07 -3.89 7.43
CA PRO A 524 7.40 -2.60 6.84
C PRO A 524 8.90 -2.48 6.57
N PHE A 525 9.29 -1.53 5.73
CA PHE A 525 10.71 -1.21 5.51
C PHE A 525 11.42 -0.79 6.81
N GLU A 526 12.67 -1.21 6.97
CA GLU A 526 13.55 -0.68 8.01
C GLU A 526 13.90 0.80 7.77
N PHE A 527 13.97 1.20 6.49
CA PHE A 527 14.19 2.59 6.10
C PHE A 527 13.01 3.46 6.54
N ARG A 528 13.32 4.53 7.26
CA ARG A 528 12.30 5.47 7.71
C ARG A 528 11.98 6.47 6.60
N TRP A 529 10.74 6.48 6.12
CA TRP A 529 10.28 7.26 4.96
C TRP A 529 10.69 8.73 4.99
N TRP A 530 10.76 9.30 6.19
CA TRP A 530 11.06 10.70 6.36
C TRP A 530 12.54 11.06 6.14
N ASN A 531 13.43 10.06 6.07
CA ASN A 531 14.84 10.21 5.75
C ASN A 531 15.10 10.26 4.23
N LEU A 532 14.05 10.24 3.40
CA LEU A 532 14.18 10.41 1.95
C LEU A 532 14.75 11.81 1.64
N GLU A 533 15.68 11.89 0.68
CA GLU A 533 16.37 13.12 0.24
C GLU A 533 16.06 13.44 -1.22
#